data_AF-A0A3A0FLG8-F1
#
_entry.id   AF-A0A3A0FLG8-F1
#
_cell.length_a   1.000
_cell.length_b   1.000
_cell.length_c   1.000
_cell.angle_alpha   90.00
_cell.angle_beta   90.00
_cell.angle_gamma   90.00
#
_symmetry.space_group_name_H-M   'P 1'
#
loop_
_entity.id
_entity.type
_entity.pdbx_description
1 polymer ?
#
loop_
_entity_poly.entity_id
_entity_poly.type
_entity_poly.pdbx_seq_one_letter_code
_entity_poly.pdbx_strand_id
1 'polypeptide(L)'
;MSAGATGLERDLNLLRRRAWVFIPFFLLGLVLAFFLAGVAGKTNAVASIQLETVVHEVFTGGDRGLRVFEAQAMTADQEFKQKVRARIGDENFDYARFNISLTPQGVADGVARGVLTVSIKDDEKATAERYRQAWVDTFITEYTSPDGLFRRRFLEKREAVALALESEYQAALQNLKDMARSLNVAAPLDQLILRDRAGTLMEDLSQQEAELIAGRAEAQAALSAAQGASPEVAAALATNILGLPVSSAQAVAALKARADTLDAAIASLRQLQAGYSDASLDPEFLRALDYVRALDQLKVDGFGRLANARGSVTSAESTADTSYSFSGGATGTMVGRVAIVLAVTIVFGLIAIYTLEWLSQVRRGEAS
;
A
#
# COMPACT_ATOMS: atom_id res chain seq x y z
N MET A 1 55.14 -67.19 -39.47
CA MET A 1 53.80 -66.62 -39.18
C MET A 1 53.96 -65.68 -38.00
N SER A 2 54.17 -64.38 -38.25
CA SER A 2 54.26 -63.38 -37.19
C SER A 2 52.85 -62.96 -36.77
N ALA A 3 52.56 -63.04 -35.48
CA ALA A 3 51.32 -62.54 -34.91
C ALA A 3 51.15 -61.05 -35.27
N GLY A 4 50.19 -60.77 -36.16
CA GLY A 4 49.89 -59.40 -36.58
C GLY A 4 49.29 -58.64 -35.40
N ALA A 5 49.88 -57.49 -35.07
CA ALA A 5 49.29 -56.57 -34.12
C ALA A 5 47.83 -56.28 -34.51
N THR A 6 46.94 -56.37 -33.54
CA THR A 6 45.52 -56.09 -33.76
C THR A 6 45.34 -54.65 -34.26
N GLY A 7 44.32 -54.36 -35.07
CA GLY A 7 44.10 -53.01 -35.62
C GLY A 7 44.11 -51.90 -34.53
N LEU A 8 43.61 -52.24 -33.34
CA LEU A 8 43.63 -51.39 -32.15
C LEU A 8 45.05 -51.11 -31.62
N GLU A 9 45.94 -52.10 -31.57
CA GLU A 9 47.33 -51.90 -31.14
C GLU A 9 48.13 -51.04 -32.13
N ARG A 10 47.83 -51.16 -33.43
CA ARG A 10 48.42 -50.31 -34.47
C ARG A 10 47.97 -48.86 -34.28
N ASP A 11 46.68 -48.62 -34.09
CA ASP A 11 46.13 -47.28 -33.88
C ASP A 11 46.63 -46.64 -32.57
N LEU A 12 46.68 -47.41 -31.47
CA LEU A 12 47.19 -46.90 -30.19
C LEU A 12 48.68 -46.53 -30.25
N ASN A 13 49.51 -47.34 -30.93
CA ASN A 13 50.92 -47.01 -31.11
C ASN A 13 51.12 -45.78 -32.03
N LEU A 14 50.27 -45.62 -33.05
CA LEU A 14 50.27 -44.46 -33.93
C LEU A 14 49.92 -43.17 -33.17
N LEU A 15 48.86 -43.21 -32.36
CA LEU A 15 48.44 -42.09 -31.51
C LEU A 15 49.53 -41.71 -30.51
N ARG A 16 50.17 -42.70 -29.86
CA ARG A 16 51.26 -42.46 -28.91
C ARG A 16 52.47 -41.79 -29.57
N ARG A 17 52.85 -42.23 -30.77
CA ARG A 17 54.01 -41.69 -31.50
C ARG A 17 53.77 -40.27 -32.03
N ARG A 18 52.52 -39.92 -32.32
CA ARG A 18 52.14 -38.62 -32.90
C ARG A 18 51.32 -37.74 -31.94
N ALA A 19 51.38 -38.02 -30.64
CA ALA A 19 50.63 -37.28 -29.62
C ALA A 19 50.92 -35.78 -29.62
N TRP A 20 52.12 -35.36 -30.06
CA TRP A 20 52.50 -33.95 -30.20
C TRP A 20 51.61 -33.18 -31.20
N VAL A 21 50.96 -33.86 -32.16
CA VAL A 21 50.05 -33.25 -33.14
C VAL A 21 48.79 -32.70 -32.48
N PHE A 22 48.41 -33.20 -31.30
CA PHE A 22 47.26 -32.66 -30.55
C PHE A 22 47.53 -31.27 -29.95
N ILE A 23 48.79 -30.91 -29.68
CA ILE A 23 49.18 -29.65 -29.01
C ILE A 23 48.65 -28.39 -29.74
N PRO A 24 48.87 -28.20 -31.05
CA PRO A 24 48.34 -27.02 -31.76
C PRO A 24 46.80 -26.96 -31.77
N PHE A 25 46.11 -28.10 -31.83
CA PHE A 25 44.63 -28.14 -31.79
C PHE A 25 44.07 -27.91 -30.40
N PHE A 26 44.80 -28.30 -29.36
CA PHE A 26 44.47 -27.93 -27.98
C PHE A 26 44.55 -26.42 -27.76
N LEU A 27 45.62 -25.78 -28.26
CA LEU A 27 45.75 -24.31 -28.21
C LEU A 27 44.65 -23.63 -29.03
N LEU A 28 44.34 -24.13 -30.22
CA LEU A 28 43.23 -23.62 -31.03
C LEU A 28 41.88 -23.79 -30.33
N GLY A 29 41.66 -24.93 -29.69
CA GLY A 29 40.46 -25.21 -28.88
C GLY A 29 40.32 -24.24 -27.71
N LEU A 30 41.41 -23.94 -27.01
CA LEU A 30 41.44 -22.91 -25.95
C LEU A 30 41.04 -21.54 -26.50
N VAL A 31 41.66 -21.10 -27.60
CA VAL A 31 41.34 -19.82 -28.24
C VAL A 31 39.86 -19.75 -28.62
N LEU A 32 39.33 -20.80 -29.27
CA LEU A 32 37.91 -20.88 -29.63
C LEU A 32 36.99 -20.85 -28.42
N ALA A 33 37.32 -21.55 -27.34
CA ALA A 33 36.52 -21.56 -26.12
C ALA A 33 36.47 -20.17 -25.46
N PHE A 34 37.58 -19.42 -25.46
CA PHE A 34 37.61 -18.04 -24.97
C PHE A 34 36.84 -17.06 -25.87
N PHE A 35 36.98 -17.16 -27.20
CA PHE A 35 36.26 -16.31 -28.13
C PHE A 35 34.74 -16.60 -28.15
N LEU A 36 34.36 -17.88 -28.18
CA LEU A 36 32.94 -18.27 -28.15
C LEU A 36 32.29 -17.98 -26.80
N ALA A 37 33.03 -18.03 -25.70
CA ALA A 37 32.54 -17.58 -24.39
C ALA A 37 32.22 -16.08 -24.36
N GLY A 38 32.94 -15.25 -25.12
CA GLY A 38 32.63 -13.83 -25.27
C GLY A 38 31.38 -13.54 -26.11
N VAL A 39 30.95 -14.49 -26.94
CA VAL A 39 29.77 -14.38 -27.83
C VAL A 39 28.56 -15.13 -27.27
N ALA A 40 28.77 -16.13 -26.41
CA ALA A 40 27.71 -16.84 -25.72
C ALA A 40 27.01 -15.88 -24.73
N GLY A 41 25.78 -15.49 -25.05
CA GLY A 41 25.01 -14.55 -24.25
C GLY A 41 24.89 -14.95 -22.77
N LYS A 42 24.75 -13.95 -21.90
CA LYS A 42 24.64 -14.13 -20.44
C LYS A 42 23.54 -15.14 -20.08
N THR A 43 23.83 -15.95 -19.07
CA THR A 43 22.84 -16.83 -18.46
C THR A 43 21.77 -16.04 -17.73
N ASN A 44 20.51 -16.37 -17.98
CA ASN A 44 19.35 -15.66 -17.44
C ASN A 44 18.53 -16.61 -16.56
N ALA A 45 18.55 -16.34 -15.25
CA ALA A 45 17.74 -17.05 -14.26
C ALA A 45 16.44 -16.29 -14.04
N VAL A 46 15.30 -16.97 -14.17
CA VAL A 46 13.97 -16.38 -14.07
C VAL A 46 13.15 -17.14 -13.03
N ALA A 47 12.43 -16.41 -12.17
CA ALA A 47 11.40 -16.96 -11.30
C ALA A 47 10.08 -16.27 -11.61
N SER A 48 9.01 -17.06 -11.65
CA SER A 48 7.63 -16.58 -11.74
C SER A 48 6.92 -17.01 -10.47
N ILE A 49 6.42 -16.03 -9.72
CA ILE A 49 5.79 -16.20 -8.42
C ILE A 49 4.30 -15.86 -8.59
N GLN A 50 3.45 -16.86 -8.44
CA GLN A 50 2.01 -16.69 -8.36
C GLN A 50 1.67 -16.18 -6.95
N LEU A 51 1.10 -14.99 -6.88
CA LEU A 51 0.73 -14.30 -5.67
C LEU A 51 -0.77 -14.37 -5.46
N GLU A 52 -1.17 -14.67 -4.23
CA GLU A 52 -2.54 -14.53 -3.79
C GLU A 52 -2.57 -13.94 -2.37
N THR A 53 -3.46 -13.00 -2.14
CA THR A 53 -3.81 -12.49 -0.82
C THR A 53 -5.33 -12.56 -0.69
N VAL A 54 -5.80 -13.18 0.39
CA VAL A 54 -7.22 -13.28 0.74
C VAL A 54 -7.43 -12.58 2.07
N VAL A 55 -8.34 -11.61 2.11
CA VAL A 55 -8.79 -10.87 3.29
C VAL A 55 -10.15 -11.42 3.69
N HIS A 56 -10.22 -12.08 4.85
CA HIS A 56 -11.45 -12.73 5.30
C HIS A 56 -12.46 -11.76 5.92
N GLU A 57 -12.01 -10.65 6.50
CA GLU A 57 -12.88 -9.61 7.07
C GLU A 57 -12.87 -8.37 6.18
N VAL A 58 -13.88 -8.26 5.30
CA VAL A 58 -14.08 -7.11 4.42
C VAL A 58 -15.09 -6.15 5.07
N PHE A 59 -14.60 -5.01 5.57
CA PHE A 59 -15.44 -3.99 6.19
C PHE A 59 -16.18 -3.15 5.14
N THR A 60 -17.50 -2.99 5.31
CA THR A 60 -18.34 -2.20 4.41
C THR A 60 -17.89 -0.73 4.39
N GLY A 61 -17.60 -0.17 3.21
CA GLY A 61 -17.07 1.19 3.07
C GLY A 61 -15.56 1.34 3.36
N GLY A 62 -14.88 0.28 3.78
CA GLY A 62 -13.42 0.25 3.97
C GLY A 62 -12.66 0.16 2.66
N ASP A 63 -11.42 0.66 2.64
CA ASP A 63 -10.51 0.41 1.52
C ASP A 63 -10.32 -1.11 1.38
N ARG A 64 -10.51 -1.64 0.17
CA ARG A 64 -10.70 -3.07 -0.11
C ARG A 64 -9.40 -3.92 0.01
N GLY A 65 -8.56 -3.59 0.98
CA GLY A 65 -7.45 -4.42 1.46
C GLY A 65 -6.12 -4.29 0.73
N LEU A 66 -5.23 -5.22 1.09
CA LEU A 66 -3.89 -5.41 0.55
C LEU A 66 -3.96 -5.74 -0.95
N ARG A 67 -3.54 -4.79 -1.80
CA ARG A 67 -3.55 -4.98 -3.25
C ARG A 67 -2.24 -5.59 -3.72
N VAL A 68 -2.31 -6.38 -4.79
CA VAL A 68 -1.11 -7.00 -5.40
C VAL A 68 -0.06 -5.96 -5.84
N PHE A 69 -0.47 -4.72 -6.15
CA PHE A 69 0.46 -3.62 -6.46
C PHE A 69 1.35 -3.21 -5.27
N GLU A 70 0.89 -3.41 -4.03
CA GLU A 70 1.71 -3.18 -2.84
C GLU A 70 2.87 -4.18 -2.76
N ALA A 71 2.69 -5.38 -3.32
CA ALA A 71 3.75 -6.37 -3.43
C ALA A 71 4.86 -5.92 -4.39
N GLN A 72 4.52 -5.26 -5.50
CA GLN A 72 5.51 -4.64 -6.39
C GLN A 72 6.15 -3.40 -5.74
N ALA A 73 5.38 -2.58 -5.03
CA ALA A 73 5.93 -1.42 -4.32
C ALA A 73 6.92 -1.83 -3.21
N MET A 74 6.71 -2.99 -2.57
CA MET A 74 7.63 -3.58 -1.62
C MET A 74 9.00 -3.88 -2.26
N THR A 75 9.06 -4.35 -3.51
CA THR A 75 10.35 -4.68 -4.14
C THR A 75 11.22 -3.46 -4.41
N ALA A 76 10.61 -2.27 -4.49
CA ALA A 76 11.33 -1.00 -4.65
C ALA A 76 11.81 -0.41 -3.31
N ASP A 77 11.35 -0.94 -2.19
CA ASP A 77 11.66 -0.43 -0.85
C ASP A 77 13.14 -0.61 -0.47
N GLN A 78 13.69 0.34 0.28
CA GLN A 78 15.11 0.30 0.69
C GLN A 78 15.38 -0.81 1.70
N GLU A 79 14.48 -1.07 2.64
CA GLU A 79 14.63 -2.16 3.60
C GLU A 79 14.58 -3.51 2.88
N PHE A 80 13.67 -3.67 1.92
CA PHE A 80 13.62 -4.86 1.08
C PHE A 80 14.94 -5.09 0.31
N LYS A 81 15.45 -4.05 -0.35
CA LYS A 81 16.72 -4.09 -1.09
C LYS A 81 17.89 -4.47 -0.18
N GLN A 82 17.93 -3.93 1.04
CA GLN A 82 18.95 -4.26 2.02
C GLN A 82 18.87 -5.72 2.46
N LYS A 83 17.67 -6.24 2.74
CA LYS A 83 17.46 -7.66 3.07
C LYS A 83 17.90 -8.59 1.94
N VAL A 84 17.60 -8.24 0.69
CA VAL A 84 18.07 -9.00 -0.48
C VAL A 84 19.61 -8.97 -0.57
N ARG A 85 20.23 -7.80 -0.46
CA ARG A 85 21.70 -7.68 -0.50
C ARG A 85 22.37 -8.46 0.63
N ALA A 86 21.83 -8.38 1.84
CA ALA A 86 22.31 -9.16 2.98
C ALA A 86 22.21 -10.67 2.74
N ARG A 87 21.10 -11.14 2.17
CA ARG A 87 20.93 -12.57 1.83
C ARG A 87 21.81 -13.01 0.66
N ILE A 88 22.12 -12.11 -0.27
CA ILE A 88 23.09 -12.36 -1.34
C ILE A 88 24.52 -12.46 -0.77
N GLY A 89 24.88 -11.65 0.21
CA GLY A 89 26.22 -11.67 0.83
C GLY A 89 27.35 -11.18 -0.07
N ASP A 90 27.04 -10.35 -1.07
CA ASP A 90 28.01 -9.74 -1.99
C ASP A 90 27.91 -8.21 -1.83
N GLU A 91 28.95 -7.59 -1.28
CA GLU A 91 29.00 -6.16 -0.98
C GLU A 91 28.97 -5.28 -2.24
N ASN A 92 29.39 -5.82 -3.38
CA ASN A 92 29.43 -5.10 -4.65
C ASN A 92 28.18 -5.35 -5.50
N PHE A 93 27.17 -6.05 -4.96
CA PHE A 93 25.99 -6.40 -5.72
C PHE A 93 25.09 -5.18 -6.01
N ASP A 94 24.91 -4.90 -7.30
CA ASP A 94 23.95 -3.92 -7.78
C ASP A 94 22.55 -4.52 -7.92
N TYR A 95 21.61 -3.99 -7.14
CA TYR A 95 20.20 -4.41 -7.16
C TYR A 95 19.52 -4.10 -8.50
N ALA A 96 19.97 -3.08 -9.25
CA ALA A 96 19.40 -2.72 -10.55
C ALA A 96 19.58 -3.82 -11.61
N ARG A 97 20.39 -4.85 -11.32
CA ARG A 97 20.53 -6.04 -12.17
C ARG A 97 19.28 -6.92 -12.21
N PHE A 98 18.38 -6.80 -11.23
CA PHE A 98 17.10 -7.49 -11.24
C PHE A 98 16.11 -6.77 -12.16
N ASN A 99 15.49 -7.53 -13.06
CA ASN A 99 14.30 -7.08 -13.78
C ASN A 99 13.07 -7.70 -13.14
N ILE A 100 12.18 -6.85 -12.63
CA ILE A 100 11.02 -7.23 -11.81
C ILE A 100 9.76 -6.67 -12.49
N SER A 101 8.78 -7.54 -12.72
CA SER A 101 7.51 -7.14 -13.34
C SER A 101 6.33 -7.83 -12.67
N LEU A 102 5.24 -7.11 -12.44
CA LEU A 102 4.00 -7.64 -11.91
C LEU A 102 2.93 -7.65 -13.00
N THR A 103 2.26 -8.80 -13.16
CA THR A 103 1.06 -8.95 -13.99
C THR A 103 -0.14 -9.24 -13.08
N PRO A 104 -1.02 -8.27 -12.81
CA PRO A 104 -2.24 -8.50 -12.05
C PRO A 104 -3.17 -9.48 -12.79
N GLN A 105 -3.74 -10.46 -12.10
CA GLN A 105 -4.66 -11.45 -12.69
C GLN A 105 -6.12 -11.24 -12.25
N GLY A 106 -6.34 -10.61 -11.11
CA GLY A 106 -7.66 -10.31 -10.62
C GLY A 106 -7.61 -9.57 -9.29
N VAL A 107 -8.51 -8.60 -9.14
CA VAL A 107 -8.80 -7.94 -7.86
C VAL A 107 -10.29 -8.06 -7.66
N ALA A 108 -10.71 -9.04 -6.88
CA ALA A 108 -12.10 -9.24 -6.47
C ALA A 108 -12.25 -8.86 -5.00
N ASP A 109 -13.48 -8.79 -4.49
CA ASP A 109 -13.72 -8.39 -3.10
C ASP A 109 -12.96 -9.33 -2.13
N GLY A 110 -12.00 -8.75 -1.40
CA GLY A 110 -11.15 -9.47 -0.46
C GLY A 110 -10.06 -10.36 -1.10
N VAL A 111 -9.94 -10.45 -2.43
CA VAL A 111 -8.95 -11.32 -3.08
C VAL A 111 -8.11 -10.54 -4.08
N ALA A 112 -6.80 -10.51 -3.87
CA ALA A 112 -5.83 -9.91 -4.77
C ALA A 112 -4.89 -10.99 -5.34
N ARG A 113 -4.82 -11.08 -6.67
CA ARG A 113 -3.97 -12.06 -7.37
C ARG A 113 -3.12 -11.42 -8.45
N GLY A 114 -1.93 -11.97 -8.63
CA GLY A 114 -1.06 -11.61 -9.75
C GLY A 114 0.16 -12.48 -9.84
N VAL A 115 0.91 -12.31 -10.92
CA VAL A 115 2.17 -13.01 -11.16
C VAL A 115 3.30 -12.01 -11.10
N LEU A 116 4.21 -12.20 -10.16
CA LEU A 116 5.44 -11.43 -10.07
C LEU A 116 6.57 -12.22 -10.70
N THR A 117 7.19 -11.65 -11.72
CA THR A 117 8.36 -12.23 -12.38
C THR A 117 9.60 -11.46 -11.95
N VAL A 118 10.63 -12.20 -11.56
CA VAL A 118 11.98 -11.66 -11.35
C VAL A 118 12.95 -12.38 -12.26
N SER A 119 13.85 -11.64 -12.88
CA SER A 119 14.94 -12.20 -13.67
C SER A 119 16.26 -11.49 -13.37
N ILE A 120 17.35 -12.24 -13.48
CA ILE A 120 18.70 -11.72 -13.39
C ILE A 120 19.61 -12.42 -14.38
N LYS A 121 20.46 -11.62 -15.03
CA LYS A 121 21.49 -12.11 -15.94
C LYS A 121 22.85 -12.10 -15.26
N ASP A 122 23.58 -13.19 -15.39
CA ASP A 122 24.97 -13.33 -14.94
C ASP A 122 25.77 -14.15 -15.95
N ASP A 123 27.09 -14.06 -15.89
CA ASP A 123 28.00 -14.84 -16.72
C ASP A 123 28.08 -16.29 -16.23
N GLU A 124 27.87 -16.50 -14.92
CA GLU A 124 27.83 -17.83 -14.31
C GLU A 124 26.41 -18.22 -13.90
N LYS A 125 25.97 -19.40 -14.37
CA LYS A 125 24.67 -19.99 -14.03
C LYS A 125 24.44 -20.07 -12.52
N ALA A 126 25.41 -20.61 -11.78
CA ALA A 126 25.29 -20.80 -10.34
C ALA A 126 25.12 -19.47 -9.59
N THR A 127 25.82 -18.43 -10.06
CA THR A 127 25.72 -17.07 -9.50
C THR A 127 24.35 -16.44 -9.81
N ALA A 128 23.86 -16.53 -11.04
CA ALA A 128 22.51 -16.07 -11.40
C ALA A 128 21.41 -16.78 -10.56
N GLU A 129 21.52 -18.10 -10.39
CA GLU A 129 20.57 -18.90 -9.61
C GLU A 129 20.61 -18.51 -8.12
N ARG A 130 21.81 -18.34 -7.55
CA ARG A 130 22.00 -17.90 -6.16
C ARG A 130 21.38 -16.53 -5.90
N TYR A 131 21.65 -15.54 -6.76
CA TYR A 131 21.06 -14.20 -6.61
C TYR A 131 19.55 -14.21 -6.76
N ARG A 132 19.02 -14.93 -7.77
CA ARG A 132 17.58 -15.10 -7.95
C ARG A 132 16.94 -15.74 -6.72
N GLN A 133 17.56 -16.79 -6.15
CA GLN A 133 17.04 -17.47 -4.97
C GLN A 133 17.01 -16.56 -3.75
N ALA A 134 18.10 -15.83 -3.49
CA ALA A 134 18.16 -14.86 -2.40
C ALA A 134 17.07 -13.77 -2.49
N TRP A 135 16.74 -13.33 -3.70
CA TRP A 135 15.64 -12.41 -3.94
C TRP A 135 14.29 -13.05 -3.67
N VAL A 136 14.04 -14.24 -4.23
CA VAL A 136 12.77 -14.97 -4.09
C VAL A 136 12.49 -15.31 -2.63
N ASP A 137 13.48 -15.83 -1.90
CA ASP A 137 13.32 -16.21 -0.50
C ASP A 137 12.98 -14.99 0.37
N THR A 138 13.65 -13.86 0.12
CA THR A 138 13.35 -12.59 0.81
C THR A 138 11.95 -12.09 0.44
N PHE A 139 11.58 -12.13 -0.85
CA PHE A 139 10.25 -11.74 -1.30
C PHE A 139 9.15 -12.55 -0.62
N ILE A 140 9.24 -13.89 -0.68
CA ILE A 140 8.25 -14.78 -0.09
C ILE A 140 8.14 -14.51 1.42
N THR A 141 9.28 -14.44 2.13
CA THR A 141 9.31 -14.15 3.57
C THR A 141 8.56 -12.86 3.91
N GLU A 142 8.85 -11.77 3.19
CA GLU A 142 8.28 -10.45 3.47
C GLU A 142 6.83 -10.29 2.99
N TYR A 143 6.41 -11.10 2.02
CA TYR A 143 5.05 -11.12 1.49
C TYR A 143 4.09 -11.97 2.35
N THR A 144 4.52 -13.15 2.79
CA THR A 144 3.67 -14.09 3.52
C THR A 144 3.67 -13.88 5.02
N SER A 145 4.73 -13.30 5.60
CA SER A 145 4.83 -13.07 7.04
C SER A 145 3.76 -12.09 7.56
N PRO A 146 3.11 -12.37 8.71
CA PRO A 146 2.17 -11.45 9.36
C PRO A 146 2.75 -10.05 9.63
N ASP A 147 4.05 -9.98 9.94
CA ASP A 147 4.76 -8.72 10.20
C ASP A 147 5.71 -8.34 9.05
N GLY A 148 5.55 -8.97 7.89
CA GLY A 148 6.36 -8.73 6.71
C GLY A 148 6.17 -7.31 6.15
N LEU A 149 7.17 -6.84 5.39
CA LEU A 149 7.16 -5.52 4.75
C LEU A 149 5.89 -5.25 3.94
N PHE A 150 5.30 -6.27 3.32
CA PHE A 150 4.06 -6.11 2.54
C PHE A 150 2.91 -5.54 3.38
N ARG A 151 2.68 -6.12 4.57
CA ARG A 151 1.62 -5.72 5.50
C ARG A 151 1.97 -4.42 6.22
N ARG A 152 3.20 -4.32 6.74
CA ARG A 152 3.64 -3.14 7.49
C ARG A 152 3.57 -1.87 6.65
N ARG A 153 4.08 -1.90 5.41
CA ARG A 153 4.06 -0.72 4.52
C ARG A 153 2.65 -0.26 4.17
N PHE A 154 1.73 -1.21 3.99
CA PHE A 154 0.33 -0.88 3.75
C PHE A 154 -0.25 -0.11 4.94
N LEU A 155 0.01 -0.55 6.18
CA LEU A 155 -0.43 0.17 7.39
C LEU A 155 0.25 1.53 7.54
N GLU A 156 1.57 1.60 7.39
CA GLU A 156 2.35 2.84 7.49
C GLU A 156 1.84 3.91 6.52
N LYS A 157 1.49 3.54 5.29
CA LYS A 157 0.88 4.47 4.31
C LYS A 157 -0.46 5.01 4.78
N ARG A 158 -1.31 4.17 5.37
CA ARG A 158 -2.63 4.59 5.88
C ARG A 158 -2.51 5.47 7.10
N GLU A 159 -1.57 5.14 7.98
CA GLU A 159 -1.26 5.93 9.16
C GLU A 159 -0.72 7.31 8.76
N ALA A 160 0.21 7.38 7.80
CA ALA A 160 0.73 8.64 7.29
C ALA A 160 -0.38 9.55 6.71
N VAL A 161 -1.35 8.99 5.97
CA VAL A 161 -2.50 9.76 5.47
C VAL A 161 -3.39 10.24 6.60
N ALA A 162 -3.71 9.39 7.58
CA ALA A 162 -4.56 9.77 8.71
C ALA A 162 -3.91 10.89 9.56
N LEU A 163 -2.62 10.77 9.85
CA LEU A 163 -1.85 11.77 10.58
C LEU A 163 -1.70 13.08 9.80
N ALA A 164 -1.54 13.02 8.47
CA ALA A 164 -1.51 14.21 7.63
C ALA A 164 -2.84 14.97 7.69
N LEU A 165 -3.97 14.26 7.60
CA LEU A 165 -5.31 14.84 7.72
C LEU A 165 -5.56 15.43 9.11
N GLU A 166 -5.08 14.77 10.18
CA GLU A 166 -5.14 15.33 11.53
C GLU A 166 -4.34 16.63 11.63
N SER A 167 -3.11 16.64 11.12
CA SER A 167 -2.27 17.83 11.12
C SER A 167 -2.91 18.99 10.35
N GLU A 168 -3.50 18.73 9.18
CA GLU A 168 -4.21 19.73 8.37
C GLU A 168 -5.45 20.25 9.10
N TYR A 169 -6.23 19.37 9.73
CA TYR A 169 -7.37 19.74 10.57
C TYR A 169 -6.96 20.65 11.74
N GLN A 170 -5.90 20.29 12.48
CA GLN A 170 -5.44 21.09 13.63
C GLN A 170 -4.97 22.48 13.19
N ALA A 171 -4.26 22.58 12.07
CA ALA A 171 -3.83 23.85 11.51
C ALA A 171 -5.02 24.72 11.08
N ALA A 172 -5.99 24.14 10.37
CA ALA A 172 -7.20 24.84 9.94
C ALA A 172 -8.06 25.29 11.14
N LEU A 173 -8.21 24.43 12.15
CA LEU A 173 -8.93 24.75 13.38
C LEU A 173 -8.28 25.90 14.14
N GLN A 174 -6.95 25.92 14.21
CA GLN A 174 -6.22 27.02 14.86
C GLN A 174 -6.43 28.34 14.12
N ASN A 175 -6.36 28.33 12.79
CA ASN A 175 -6.66 29.51 11.96
C ASN A 175 -8.09 30.00 12.20
N LEU A 176 -9.08 29.09 12.20
CA LEU A 176 -10.47 29.43 12.48
C LEU A 176 -10.67 30.07 13.87
N LYS A 177 -9.97 29.57 14.90
CA LYS A 177 -9.99 30.14 16.26
C LYS A 177 -9.43 31.57 16.27
N ASP A 178 -8.35 31.82 15.54
CA ASP A 178 -7.74 33.14 15.46
C ASP A 178 -8.62 34.12 14.68
N MET A 179 -9.27 33.66 13.60
CA MET A 179 -10.29 34.43 12.89
C MET A 179 -11.49 34.78 13.80
N ALA A 180 -12.02 33.81 14.55
CA ALA A 180 -13.14 34.02 15.48
C ALA A 180 -12.82 35.11 16.52
N ARG A 181 -11.59 35.12 17.06
CA ARG A 181 -11.12 36.16 17.98
C ARG A 181 -11.04 37.52 17.30
N SER A 182 -10.46 37.58 16.09
CA SER A 182 -10.30 38.85 15.36
C SER A 182 -11.63 39.49 14.97
N LEU A 183 -12.63 38.68 14.65
CA LEU A 183 -13.96 39.11 14.21
C LEU A 183 -14.94 39.25 15.38
N ASN A 184 -14.51 38.99 16.62
CA ASN A 184 -15.37 38.97 17.81
C ASN A 184 -16.63 38.11 17.62
N VAL A 185 -16.48 36.93 17.02
CA VAL A 185 -17.60 36.00 16.83
C VAL A 185 -18.14 35.59 18.20
N ALA A 186 -19.38 35.97 18.49
CA ALA A 186 -20.02 35.70 19.78
C ALA A 186 -20.47 34.23 19.94
N ALA A 187 -20.62 33.51 18.83
CA ALA A 187 -21.05 32.12 18.83
C ALA A 187 -19.93 31.17 19.31
N PRO A 188 -20.23 30.19 20.19
CA PRO A 188 -19.34 29.10 20.54
C PRO A 188 -18.85 28.33 19.31
N LEU A 189 -17.55 28.42 19.02
CA LEU A 189 -16.94 27.82 17.84
C LEU A 189 -17.12 26.30 17.77
N ASP A 190 -17.06 25.62 18.92
CA ASP A 190 -17.24 24.17 18.99
C ASP A 190 -18.65 23.75 18.54
N GLN A 191 -19.67 24.55 18.83
CA GLN A 191 -21.05 24.30 18.37
C GLN A 191 -21.20 24.60 16.88
N LEU A 192 -20.52 25.62 16.37
CA LEU A 192 -20.48 25.92 14.93
C LEU A 192 -19.83 24.77 14.15
N ILE A 193 -18.73 24.19 14.63
CA ILE A 193 -18.06 23.08 13.94
C ILE A 193 -18.96 21.83 13.89
N LEU A 194 -19.71 21.56 14.95
CA LEU A 194 -20.58 20.37 15.05
C LEU A 194 -21.90 20.45 14.25
N ARG A 195 -22.31 21.65 13.82
CA ARG A 195 -23.63 21.92 13.20
C ARG A 195 -23.96 21.04 11.99
N ASP A 196 -22.97 20.65 11.18
CA ASP A 196 -23.19 19.91 9.93
C ASP A 196 -23.43 18.41 10.14
N ARG A 197 -23.15 17.87 11.34
CA ARG A 197 -23.33 16.43 11.61
C ARG A 197 -24.74 16.01 11.97
N ALA A 198 -25.63 16.94 12.30
CA ALA A 198 -26.95 16.59 12.79
C ALA A 198 -28.09 17.44 12.24
N GLY A 199 -27.86 18.69 11.80
CA GLY A 199 -28.96 19.62 11.49
C GLY A 199 -29.86 19.97 12.70
N THR A 200 -29.68 19.30 13.83
CA THR A 200 -30.57 19.33 14.99
C THR A 200 -30.47 20.61 15.78
N LEU A 201 -29.32 21.28 15.89
CA LEU A 201 -29.20 22.44 16.79
C LEU A 201 -30.14 23.59 16.41
N MET A 202 -30.28 23.91 15.12
CA MET A 202 -31.21 24.96 14.68
C MET A 202 -32.66 24.50 14.77
N GLU A 203 -32.92 23.21 14.61
CA GLU A 203 -34.23 22.59 14.81
C GLU A 203 -34.62 22.62 16.30
N ASP A 204 -33.72 22.24 17.20
CA ASP A 204 -33.83 22.28 18.66
C ASP A 204 -34.06 23.71 19.15
N LEU A 205 -33.29 24.69 18.65
CA LEU A 205 -33.48 26.11 18.97
C LEU A 205 -34.81 26.64 18.42
N SER A 206 -35.26 26.19 17.25
CA SER A 206 -36.56 26.58 16.70
C SER A 206 -37.71 25.96 17.49
N GLN A 207 -37.56 24.71 17.92
CA GLN A 207 -38.53 24.03 18.78
C GLN A 207 -38.62 24.70 20.15
N GLN A 208 -37.47 25.03 20.76
CA GLN A 208 -37.42 25.75 22.03
C GLN A 208 -38.06 27.14 21.92
N GLU A 209 -37.90 27.85 20.79
CA GLU A 209 -38.60 29.11 20.55
C GLU A 209 -40.12 28.91 20.50
N ALA A 210 -40.59 27.88 19.79
CA ALA A 210 -42.01 27.58 19.67
C ALA A 210 -42.64 27.25 21.03
N GLU A 211 -41.94 26.49 21.87
CA GLU A 211 -42.37 26.18 23.24
C GLU A 211 -42.46 27.44 24.13
N LEU A 212 -41.47 28.34 24.05
CA LEU A 212 -41.50 29.60 24.78
C LEU A 212 -42.61 30.53 24.30
N ILE A 213 -42.87 30.60 22.99
CA ILE A 213 -43.97 31.37 22.41
C ILE A 213 -45.33 30.82 22.87
N ALA A 214 -45.50 29.50 22.90
CA ALA A 214 -46.71 28.85 23.38
C ALA A 214 -46.96 29.17 24.87
N GLY A 215 -45.93 29.01 25.71
CA GLY A 215 -46.01 29.35 27.14
C GLY A 215 -46.27 30.84 27.39
N ARG A 216 -45.74 31.72 26.53
CA ARG A 216 -46.03 33.17 26.59
C ARG A 216 -47.49 33.45 26.27
N ALA A 217 -48.02 32.85 25.21
CA ALA A 217 -49.42 33.00 24.82
C ALA A 217 -50.36 32.51 25.92
N GLU A 218 -50.04 31.38 26.56
CA GLU A 218 -50.79 30.83 27.69
C GLU A 218 -50.78 31.79 28.90
N ALA A 219 -49.62 32.31 29.29
CA ALA A 219 -49.50 33.28 30.38
C ALA A 219 -50.25 34.60 30.09
N GLN A 220 -50.23 35.08 28.85
CA GLN A 220 -50.95 36.28 28.43
C GLN A 220 -52.48 36.08 28.40
N ALA A 221 -52.95 34.91 27.95
CA ALA A 221 -54.36 34.55 28.01
C ALA A 221 -54.85 34.48 29.46
N ALA A 222 -54.09 33.84 30.34
CA ALA A 222 -54.39 33.77 31.77
C ALA A 222 -54.37 35.15 32.44
N LEU A 223 -53.41 36.02 32.09
CA LEU A 223 -53.36 37.40 32.59
C LEU A 223 -54.60 38.20 32.17
N SER A 224 -55.00 38.09 30.91
CA SER A 224 -56.19 38.79 30.38
C SER A 224 -57.47 38.31 31.05
N ALA A 225 -57.60 37.00 31.28
CA ALA A 225 -58.72 36.41 32.01
C ALA A 225 -58.74 36.84 33.49
N ALA A 226 -57.57 36.90 34.15
CA ALA A 226 -57.45 37.29 35.55
C ALA A 226 -57.81 38.76 35.82
N GLN A 227 -57.57 39.67 34.86
CA GLN A 227 -57.88 41.10 34.99
C GLN A 227 -59.39 41.39 35.04
N GLY A 228 -60.24 40.50 34.55
CA GLY A 228 -61.70 40.61 34.57
C GLY A 228 -62.40 39.66 35.55
N ALA A 229 -61.66 38.87 36.32
CA ALA A 229 -62.18 37.79 37.16
C ALA A 229 -62.22 38.18 38.66
N SER A 230 -62.87 37.34 39.48
CA SER A 230 -62.80 37.49 40.94
C SER A 230 -61.38 37.19 41.47
N PRO A 231 -61.00 37.72 42.64
CA PRO A 231 -59.67 37.51 43.22
C PRO A 231 -59.30 36.03 43.42
N GLU A 232 -60.28 35.18 43.75
CA GLU A 232 -60.09 33.73 43.93
C GLU A 232 -59.85 33.02 42.60
N VAL A 233 -60.57 33.43 41.54
CA VAL A 233 -60.40 32.88 40.19
C VAL A 233 -59.05 33.30 39.60
N ALA A 234 -58.63 34.55 39.82
CA ALA A 234 -57.31 35.02 39.42
C ALA A 234 -56.19 34.22 40.12
N ALA A 235 -56.32 33.96 41.43
CA ALA A 235 -55.37 33.14 42.19
C ALA A 235 -55.27 31.69 41.66
N ALA A 236 -56.41 31.08 41.33
CA ALA A 236 -56.46 29.73 40.78
C ALA A 236 -55.81 29.64 39.39
N LEU A 237 -56.08 30.63 38.51
CA LEU A 237 -55.44 30.73 37.20
C LEU A 237 -53.92 30.91 37.32
N ALA A 238 -53.46 31.81 38.18
CA ALA A 238 -52.04 32.02 38.43
C ALA A 238 -51.35 30.76 38.97
N THR A 239 -51.99 30.06 39.92
CA THR A 239 -51.48 28.82 40.49
C THR A 239 -51.35 27.71 39.45
N ASN A 240 -52.30 27.62 38.52
CA ASN A 240 -52.27 26.64 37.43
C ASN A 240 -51.09 26.89 36.46
N ILE A 241 -50.95 28.12 35.97
CA ILE A 241 -49.89 28.49 35.01
C ILE A 241 -48.48 28.43 35.63
N LEU A 242 -48.35 28.79 36.91
CA LEU A 242 -47.06 28.88 37.59
C LEU A 242 -46.65 27.57 38.27
N GLY A 243 -47.59 26.63 38.45
CA GLY A 243 -47.35 25.35 39.14
C GLY A 243 -47.08 25.50 40.65
N LEU A 244 -47.30 26.68 41.22
CA LEU A 244 -47.01 27.02 42.62
C LEU A 244 -48.17 27.84 43.22
N PRO A 245 -48.49 27.71 44.51
CA PRO A 245 -49.57 28.47 45.13
C PRO A 245 -49.33 29.99 45.07
N VAL A 246 -50.29 30.75 44.55
CA VAL A 246 -50.23 32.22 44.47
C VAL A 246 -51.39 32.87 45.22
N SER A 247 -51.11 33.90 46.02
CA SER A 247 -52.16 34.65 46.72
C SER A 247 -52.99 35.50 45.76
N SER A 248 -54.27 35.72 46.10
CA SER A 248 -55.20 36.52 45.28
C SER A 248 -54.72 37.95 45.03
N ALA A 249 -54.04 38.56 46.02
CA ALA A 249 -53.45 39.89 45.88
C ALA A 249 -52.28 39.95 44.89
N GLN A 250 -51.64 38.82 44.58
CA GLN A 250 -50.43 38.75 43.76
C GLN A 250 -50.67 38.11 42.38
N ALA A 251 -51.84 37.51 42.15
CA ALA A 251 -52.14 36.73 40.96
C ALA A 251 -51.84 37.45 39.63
N VAL A 252 -52.36 38.67 39.46
CA VAL A 252 -52.14 39.48 38.24
C VAL A 252 -50.68 39.88 38.09
N ALA A 253 -50.01 40.26 39.19
CA ALA A 253 -48.60 40.63 39.17
C ALA A 253 -47.69 39.44 38.85
N ALA A 254 -48.00 38.25 39.38
CA ALA A 254 -47.24 37.02 39.13
C ALA A 254 -47.39 36.52 37.70
N LEU A 255 -48.60 36.55 37.13
CA LEU A 255 -48.85 36.23 35.72
C LEU A 255 -48.14 37.22 34.78
N LYS A 256 -48.16 38.52 35.12
CA LYS A 256 -47.41 39.53 34.39
C LYS A 256 -45.90 39.27 34.43
N ALA A 257 -45.34 39.03 35.61
CA ALA A 257 -43.92 38.72 35.75
C ALA A 257 -43.50 37.46 34.97
N ARG A 258 -44.38 36.45 34.88
CA ARG A 258 -44.16 35.26 34.06
C ARG A 258 -44.15 35.57 32.57
N ALA A 259 -45.10 36.37 32.09
CA ALA A 259 -45.13 36.83 30.70
C ALA A 259 -43.85 37.62 30.35
N ASP A 260 -43.44 38.55 31.21
CA ASP A 260 -42.23 39.36 31.04
C ASP A 260 -40.95 38.48 31.02
N THR A 261 -40.88 37.46 31.88
CA THR A 261 -39.76 36.50 31.92
C THR A 261 -39.67 35.68 30.63
N LEU A 262 -40.81 35.23 30.10
CA LEU A 262 -40.88 34.49 28.84
C LEU A 262 -40.50 35.38 27.65
N ASP A 263 -40.89 36.66 27.66
CA ASP A 263 -40.47 37.63 26.65
C ASP A 263 -38.95 37.86 26.65
N ALA A 264 -38.34 37.98 27.83
CA ALA A 264 -36.88 38.09 27.96
C ALA A 264 -36.16 36.81 27.49
N ALA A 265 -36.72 35.62 27.76
CA ALA A 265 -36.17 34.35 27.31
C ALA A 265 -36.25 34.20 25.78
N ILE A 266 -37.39 34.55 25.16
CA ILE A 266 -37.54 34.57 23.70
C ILE A 266 -36.55 35.53 23.06
N ALA A 267 -36.39 36.75 23.61
CA ALA A 267 -35.42 37.72 23.10
C ALA A 267 -33.98 37.21 23.18
N SER A 268 -33.59 36.59 24.29
CA SER A 268 -32.26 35.97 24.46
C SER A 268 -32.04 34.82 23.47
N LEU A 269 -33.04 33.96 23.27
CA LEU A 269 -32.97 32.85 22.34
C LEU A 269 -32.85 33.33 20.88
N ARG A 270 -33.59 34.37 20.49
CA ARG A 270 -33.48 35.00 19.16
C ARG A 270 -32.12 35.66 18.94
N GLN A 271 -31.57 36.29 19.97
CA GLN A 271 -30.21 36.83 19.91
C GLN A 271 -29.17 35.72 19.72
N LEU A 272 -29.37 34.58 20.39
CA LEU A 272 -28.55 33.39 20.22
C LEU A 272 -28.68 32.82 18.79
N GLN A 273 -29.89 32.60 18.30
CA GLN A 273 -30.17 32.16 16.92
C GLN A 273 -29.56 33.12 15.87
N ALA A 274 -29.65 34.44 16.09
CA ALA A 274 -29.06 35.43 15.20
C ALA A 274 -27.52 35.35 15.19
N GLY A 275 -26.89 35.03 16.32
CA GLY A 275 -25.45 34.74 16.43
C GLY A 275 -25.04 33.45 15.72
N TYR A 276 -25.97 32.52 15.50
CA TYR A 276 -25.76 31.26 14.78
C TYR A 276 -26.20 31.28 13.31
N SER A 277 -26.82 32.36 12.86
CA SER A 277 -27.24 32.51 11.46
C SER A 277 -26.02 32.73 10.58
N ASP A 278 -25.86 31.93 9.52
CA ASP A 278 -24.73 32.10 8.59
C ASP A 278 -24.76 33.49 7.92
N ALA A 279 -25.94 34.12 7.83
CA ALA A 279 -26.10 35.46 7.29
C ALA A 279 -25.47 36.59 8.13
N SER A 280 -25.15 36.32 9.41
CA SER A 280 -24.48 37.29 10.30
C SER A 280 -22.97 37.08 10.41
N LEU A 281 -22.46 35.99 9.82
CA LEU A 281 -21.04 35.64 9.84
C LEU A 281 -20.32 36.16 8.60
N ASP A 282 -19.06 36.54 8.79
CA ASP A 282 -18.21 37.00 7.68
C ASP A 282 -18.01 35.89 6.62
N PRO A 283 -18.08 36.19 5.31
CA PRO A 283 -17.94 35.18 4.26
C PRO A 283 -16.58 34.46 4.22
N GLU A 284 -15.49 35.06 4.70
CA GLU A 284 -14.20 34.38 4.86
C GLU A 284 -14.22 33.45 6.06
N PHE A 285 -14.84 33.87 7.17
CA PHE A 285 -15.04 33.03 8.33
C PHE A 285 -15.88 31.79 8.01
N LEU A 286 -16.97 31.94 7.25
CA LEU A 286 -17.81 30.82 6.80
C LEU A 286 -17.02 29.82 5.95
N ARG A 287 -16.21 30.31 5.00
CA ARG A 287 -15.35 29.43 4.19
C ARG A 287 -14.34 28.66 5.03
N ALA A 288 -13.73 29.32 6.03
CA ALA A 288 -12.82 28.66 6.95
C ALA A 288 -13.53 27.61 7.82
N LEU A 289 -14.75 27.92 8.29
CA LEU A 289 -15.58 27.02 9.07
C LEU A 289 -15.97 25.76 8.26
N ASP A 290 -16.41 25.94 7.02
CA ASP A 290 -16.77 24.82 6.13
C ASP A 290 -15.56 23.96 5.77
N TYR A 291 -14.39 24.57 5.58
CA TYR A 291 -13.14 23.84 5.37
C TYR A 291 -12.76 23.01 6.60
N VAL A 292 -12.87 23.56 7.82
CA VAL A 292 -12.63 22.80 9.07
C VAL A 292 -13.61 21.63 9.22
N ARG A 293 -14.90 21.83 8.89
CA ARG A 293 -15.90 20.75 8.90
C ARG A 293 -15.57 19.64 7.90
N ALA A 294 -15.21 20.01 6.68
CA ALA A 294 -14.80 19.06 5.64
C ALA A 294 -13.55 18.27 6.08
N LEU A 295 -12.55 18.94 6.66
CA LEU A 295 -11.36 18.29 7.19
C LEU A 295 -11.66 17.39 8.40
N ASP A 296 -12.59 17.76 9.27
CA ASP A 296 -12.99 16.89 10.38
C ASP A 296 -13.61 15.58 9.87
N GLN A 297 -14.45 15.67 8.83
CA GLN A 297 -15.01 14.49 8.18
C GLN A 297 -13.92 13.63 7.53
N LEU A 298 -13.02 14.23 6.75
CA LEU A 298 -11.91 13.52 6.13
C LEU A 298 -10.98 12.87 7.16
N LYS A 299 -10.70 13.56 8.28
CA LYS A 299 -9.92 13.03 9.41
C LYS A 299 -10.59 11.79 10.01
N VAL A 300 -11.88 11.88 10.34
CA VAL A 300 -12.65 10.73 10.88
C VAL A 300 -12.66 9.57 9.89
N ASP A 301 -12.91 9.83 8.61
CA ASP A 301 -12.86 8.82 7.56
C ASP A 301 -11.46 8.22 7.40
N GLY A 302 -10.40 9.02 7.52
CA GLY A 302 -9.00 8.60 7.47
C GLY A 302 -8.64 7.62 8.58
N PHE A 303 -9.00 7.94 9.82
CA PHE A 303 -8.81 7.03 10.96
C PHE A 303 -9.71 5.80 10.88
N GLY A 304 -10.95 5.94 10.37
CA GLY A 304 -11.82 4.80 10.08
C GLY A 304 -11.19 3.84 9.06
N ARG A 305 -10.60 4.38 7.98
CA ARG A 305 -9.85 3.58 6.98
C ARG A 305 -8.61 2.92 7.58
N LEU A 306 -7.88 3.59 8.48
CA LEU A 306 -6.74 3.00 9.19
C LEU A 306 -7.16 1.84 10.10
N ALA A 307 -8.25 2.00 10.86
CA ALA A 307 -8.80 0.94 11.71
C ALA A 307 -9.23 -0.27 10.86
N ASN A 308 -9.96 -0.03 9.77
CA ASN A 308 -10.34 -1.08 8.81
C ASN A 308 -9.11 -1.76 8.20
N ALA A 309 -8.08 -0.99 7.83
CA ALA A 309 -6.83 -1.54 7.30
C ALA A 309 -6.12 -2.47 8.29
N ARG A 310 -6.10 -2.11 9.59
CA ARG A 310 -5.57 -2.98 10.65
C ARG A 310 -6.35 -4.29 10.74
N GLY A 311 -7.69 -4.23 10.74
CA GLY A 311 -8.52 -5.44 10.73
C GLY A 311 -8.33 -6.31 9.47
N SER A 312 -8.23 -5.69 8.29
CA SER A 312 -7.95 -6.41 7.04
C SER A 312 -6.57 -7.08 7.04
N VAL A 313 -5.54 -6.44 7.61
CA VAL A 313 -4.19 -7.03 7.71
C VAL A 313 -4.18 -8.23 8.66
N THR A 314 -4.88 -8.15 9.79
CA THR A 314 -4.99 -9.26 10.76
C THR A 314 -5.71 -10.47 10.17
N SER A 315 -6.73 -10.25 9.34
CA SER A 315 -7.50 -11.32 8.68
C SER A 315 -6.95 -11.73 7.30
N ALA A 316 -5.79 -11.20 6.89
CA ALA A 316 -5.23 -11.47 5.57
C ALA A 316 -4.29 -12.68 5.55
N GLU A 317 -4.62 -13.67 4.74
CA GLU A 317 -3.73 -14.76 4.38
C GLU A 317 -3.05 -14.44 3.04
N SER A 318 -1.76 -14.78 2.89
CA SER A 318 -1.03 -14.56 1.64
C SER A 318 -0.19 -15.75 1.29
N THR A 319 -0.31 -16.23 0.06
CA THR A 319 0.39 -17.39 -0.47
C THR A 319 1.22 -16.98 -1.70
N ALA A 320 2.35 -17.67 -1.87
CA ALA A 320 3.28 -17.40 -2.95
C ALA A 320 3.83 -18.72 -3.50
N ASP A 321 3.34 -19.11 -4.69
CA ASP A 321 3.80 -20.32 -5.37
C ASP A 321 4.82 -19.97 -6.44
N THR A 322 5.99 -20.60 -6.40
CA THR A 322 7.10 -20.23 -7.28
C THR A 322 7.42 -21.31 -8.31
N SER A 323 7.62 -20.87 -9.55
CA SER A 323 8.18 -21.67 -10.64
C SER A 323 9.49 -21.06 -11.12
N TYR A 324 10.44 -21.91 -11.47
CA TYR A 324 11.78 -21.50 -11.91
C TYR A 324 12.00 -21.89 -13.36
N SER A 325 12.60 -20.99 -14.13
CA SER A 325 13.06 -21.28 -15.48
C SER A 325 14.43 -20.65 -15.74
N PHE A 326 15.12 -21.16 -16.74
CA PHE A 326 16.48 -20.76 -17.06
C PHE A 326 16.66 -20.69 -18.57
N SER A 327 17.38 -19.67 -19.06
CA SER A 327 17.76 -19.55 -20.47
C SER A 327 19.22 -19.14 -20.61
N GLY A 328 19.96 -19.89 -21.42
CA GLY A 328 21.40 -19.70 -21.67
C GLY A 328 22.03 -20.98 -22.24
N GLY A 329 22.74 -20.87 -23.36
CA GLY A 329 23.33 -22.03 -24.04
C GLY A 329 24.48 -22.64 -23.25
N ALA A 330 24.62 -23.98 -23.31
CA ALA A 330 25.70 -24.71 -22.62
C ALA A 330 27.11 -24.17 -22.93
N THR A 331 27.28 -23.55 -24.11
CA THR A 331 28.52 -22.92 -24.60
C THR A 331 29.06 -21.78 -23.73
N GLY A 332 28.22 -21.12 -22.92
CA GLY A 332 28.67 -20.07 -21.99
C GLY A 332 29.31 -20.60 -20.69
N THR A 333 29.01 -21.85 -20.32
CA THR A 333 29.42 -22.46 -19.05
C THR A 333 30.86 -23.01 -19.08
N MET A 334 31.53 -23.13 -17.91
CA MET A 334 32.84 -23.80 -17.80
C MET A 334 32.83 -25.21 -18.39
N VAL A 335 31.76 -25.98 -18.16
CA VAL A 335 31.60 -27.34 -18.71
C VAL A 335 31.49 -27.31 -20.23
N GLY A 336 30.73 -26.38 -20.81
CA GLY A 336 30.66 -26.20 -22.26
C GLY A 336 31.98 -25.74 -22.88
N ARG A 337 32.73 -24.86 -22.20
CA ARG A 337 34.07 -24.44 -22.63
C ARG A 337 35.03 -25.62 -22.69
N VAL A 338 35.06 -26.44 -21.64
CA VAL A 338 35.88 -27.67 -21.60
C VAL A 338 35.45 -28.64 -22.70
N ALA A 339 34.15 -28.82 -22.93
CA ALA A 339 33.65 -29.68 -24.00
C ALA A 339 34.08 -29.21 -25.40
N ILE A 340 34.07 -27.89 -25.66
CA ILE A 340 34.56 -27.31 -26.93
C ILE A 340 36.06 -27.60 -27.11
N VAL A 341 36.87 -27.33 -26.08
CA VAL A 341 38.32 -27.58 -26.13
C VAL A 341 38.59 -29.06 -26.44
N LEU A 342 37.92 -29.97 -25.73
CA LEU A 342 38.07 -31.41 -25.93
C LEU A 342 37.63 -31.84 -27.33
N ALA A 343 36.46 -31.38 -27.80
CA ALA A 343 35.94 -31.74 -29.12
C ALA A 343 36.87 -31.28 -30.24
N VAL A 344 37.33 -30.02 -30.21
CA VAL A 344 38.26 -29.48 -31.23
C VAL A 344 39.60 -30.23 -31.18
N THR A 345 40.14 -30.47 -29.99
CA THR A 345 41.42 -31.17 -29.83
C THR A 345 41.36 -32.58 -30.39
N ILE A 346 40.33 -33.34 -30.01
CA ILE A 346 40.20 -34.75 -30.37
C ILE A 346 39.89 -34.88 -31.87
N VAL A 347 38.89 -34.17 -32.39
CA VAL A 347 38.45 -34.32 -33.79
C VAL A 347 39.55 -33.89 -34.75
N PHE A 348 40.10 -32.68 -34.60
CA PHE A 348 41.12 -32.19 -35.53
C PHE A 348 42.47 -32.86 -35.33
N GLY A 349 42.83 -33.22 -34.09
CA GLY A 349 44.05 -33.97 -33.82
C GLY A 349 44.04 -35.37 -34.43
N LEU A 350 42.90 -36.09 -34.35
CA LEU A 350 42.74 -37.39 -35.01
C LEU A 350 42.81 -37.25 -36.54
N ILE A 351 42.07 -36.30 -37.12
CA ILE A 351 42.11 -36.04 -38.57
C ILE A 351 43.54 -35.76 -39.02
N ALA A 352 44.27 -34.90 -38.32
CA ALA A 352 45.65 -34.56 -38.67
C ALA A 352 46.60 -35.77 -38.58
N ILE A 353 46.46 -36.60 -37.53
CA ILE A 353 47.27 -37.81 -37.38
C ILE A 353 47.04 -38.78 -38.53
N TYR A 354 45.78 -39.07 -38.88
CA TYR A 354 45.45 -39.97 -39.99
C TYR A 354 45.84 -39.40 -41.35
N THR A 355 45.69 -38.08 -41.56
CA THR A 355 46.11 -37.42 -42.80
C THR A 355 47.63 -37.48 -42.97
N LEU A 356 48.39 -37.25 -41.89
CA LEU A 356 49.84 -37.37 -41.91
C LEU A 356 50.29 -38.83 -42.09
N GLU A 357 49.53 -39.81 -41.61
CA GLU A 357 49.84 -41.22 -41.80
C GLU A 357 49.63 -41.63 -43.26
N TRP A 358 48.48 -41.26 -43.84
CA TRP A 358 48.18 -41.44 -45.25
C TRP A 358 49.24 -40.80 -46.15
N LEU A 359 49.59 -39.52 -45.92
CA LEU A 359 50.65 -38.84 -46.66
C LEU A 359 52.02 -39.53 -46.52
N SER A 360 52.31 -40.12 -45.35
CA SER A 360 53.56 -40.85 -45.14
C SER A 360 53.61 -42.19 -45.86
N GLN A 361 52.47 -42.87 -46.01
CA GLN A 361 52.35 -44.12 -46.78
C GLN A 361 52.43 -43.85 -48.29
N VAL A 362 51.78 -42.77 -48.77
CA VAL A 362 51.89 -42.32 -50.17
C VAL A 362 53.34 -41.96 -50.52
N ARG A 363 54.07 -41.27 -49.63
CA ARG A 363 55.50 -40.96 -49.84
C ARG A 363 56.43 -42.18 -49.84
N ARG A 364 56.05 -43.28 -49.17
CA ARG A 364 56.83 -44.52 -49.16
C ARG A 364 56.48 -45.47 -50.30
N GLY A 365 55.47 -45.13 -51.12
CA GLY A 365 54.99 -45.99 -52.21
C GLY A 365 54.17 -47.20 -51.73
N GLU A 366 53.65 -47.16 -50.51
CA GLU A 366 52.95 -48.29 -49.87
C GLU A 366 51.41 -48.19 -49.95
N ALA A 367 50.88 -47.12 -50.55
CA ALA A 367 49.45 -46.93 -50.74
C ALA A 367 48.99 -47.57 -52.07
N SER A 368 48.76 -48.89 -52.05
CA SER A 368 48.07 -49.62 -53.11
C SER A 368 46.71 -50.10 -52.63
#